data_AF-A0A9P7PVK6-F1
#
_entry.id   AF-A0A9P7PVK6-F1
#
_cell.length_a   1.000
_cell.length_b   1.000
_cell.length_c   1.000
_cell.angle_alpha   90.00
_cell.angle_beta   90.00
_cell.angle_gamma   90.00
#
_symmetry.space_group_name_H-M   'P 1'
#
loop_
_entity.id
_entity.type
_entity.pdbx_description
1 polymer ?
#
loop_
_entity_poly.entity_id
_entity_poly.type
_entity_poly.pdbx_seq_one_letter_code
_entity_poly.pdbx_strand_id
1 'polypeptide(L)'
;MSELKLLRKELKEWRRRERVAKLEQEAAQERARAAKESARAAKESARADKESARAAKESARAAQERTRASREKHERLYGPWTVREYVEECHTLDGKIKVAAEFTLVTEGPVVDPGDRTRPRLIVPWKGFPQKQREILNKLPSDHKLPPDQAFPTRTDLRMSGGFMRRMLQPIESEYSLAMNREEAVTDPVESLMKEVRENAELMTSFGIDGDVKFERNVNHSGSTTHSHSTEPSGKNSIADEFCSIKRYPTGESEIVLAVQYKLPHELPLALLVAALDNTTELNLDTGIIDEDGEEFGPNNLLLQSSPNYFPPW
;
A
#
# COMPACT_ATOMS: atom_id res chain seq x y z
N MET A 1 96.32 -64.25 -40.48
CA MET A 1 96.30 -62.92 -39.80
C MET A 1 95.11 -62.03 -40.19
N SER A 2 94.40 -62.27 -41.31
CA SER A 2 93.29 -61.43 -41.80
C SER A 2 91.93 -61.69 -41.10
N GLU A 3 91.54 -62.96 -40.94
CA GLU A 3 90.23 -63.34 -40.39
C GLU A 3 90.04 -63.02 -38.90
N LEU A 4 91.09 -63.17 -38.10
CA LEU A 4 91.05 -62.89 -36.66
C LEU A 4 90.88 -61.39 -36.35
N LYS A 5 91.32 -60.52 -37.26
CA LYS A 5 91.06 -59.07 -37.20
C LYS A 5 89.61 -58.74 -37.59
N LEU A 6 89.06 -59.48 -38.56
CA LEU A 6 87.68 -59.32 -39.01
C LEU A 6 86.68 -59.71 -37.90
N LEU A 7 86.85 -60.89 -37.29
CA LEU A 7 86.01 -61.37 -36.18
C LEU A 7 86.07 -60.46 -34.94
N ARG A 8 87.25 -59.90 -34.62
CA ARG A 8 87.37 -58.89 -33.53
C ARG A 8 86.63 -57.59 -33.85
N LYS A 9 86.57 -57.20 -35.12
CA LYS A 9 85.84 -56.01 -35.57
C LYS A 9 84.34 -56.24 -35.49
N GLU A 10 83.86 -57.40 -35.94
CA GLU A 10 82.46 -57.82 -35.85
C GLU A 10 81.98 -57.95 -34.40
N LEU A 11 82.79 -58.54 -33.51
CA LEU A 11 82.44 -58.64 -32.09
C LEU A 11 82.34 -57.25 -31.41
N LYS A 12 83.21 -56.32 -31.80
CA LYS A 12 83.13 -54.92 -31.34
C LYS A 12 81.88 -54.22 -31.87
N GLU A 13 81.53 -54.44 -33.13
CA GLU A 13 80.29 -53.91 -33.71
C GLU A 13 79.05 -54.50 -33.05
N TRP A 14 79.04 -55.81 -32.80
CA TRP A 14 77.94 -56.49 -32.12
C TRP A 14 77.73 -55.95 -30.71
N ARG A 15 78.80 -55.82 -29.91
CA ARG A 15 78.73 -55.17 -28.58
C ARG A 15 78.33 -53.70 -28.64
N ARG A 16 78.65 -53.00 -29.74
CA ARG A 16 78.19 -51.62 -29.96
C ARG A 16 76.69 -51.59 -30.23
N ARG A 17 76.18 -52.48 -31.09
CA ARG A 17 74.75 -52.61 -31.40
C ARG A 17 73.94 -53.02 -30.16
N GLU A 18 74.44 -53.95 -29.36
CA GLU A 18 73.79 -54.39 -28.11
C GLU A 18 73.70 -53.25 -27.08
N ARG A 19 74.77 -52.47 -26.90
CA ARG A 19 74.73 -51.27 -26.03
C ARG A 19 73.77 -50.21 -26.55
N VAL A 20 73.75 -49.97 -27.87
CA VAL A 20 72.81 -49.02 -28.49
C VAL A 20 71.37 -49.49 -28.29
N ALA A 21 71.06 -50.75 -28.54
CA ALA A 21 69.73 -51.32 -28.33
C ALA A 21 69.28 -51.23 -26.86
N LYS A 22 70.19 -51.46 -25.92
CA LYS A 22 69.90 -51.33 -24.49
C LYS A 22 69.61 -49.88 -24.08
N LEU A 23 70.40 -48.93 -24.58
CA LEU A 23 70.18 -47.49 -24.37
C LEU A 23 68.89 -47.01 -25.03
N GLU A 24 68.55 -47.52 -26.23
CA GLU A 24 67.28 -47.22 -26.90
C GLU A 24 66.09 -47.76 -26.11
N GLN A 25 66.22 -48.97 -25.53
CA GLN A 25 65.18 -49.56 -24.68
C GLN A 25 65.00 -48.76 -23.38
N GLU A 26 66.09 -48.35 -22.73
CA GLU A 26 66.05 -47.50 -21.52
C GLU A 26 65.43 -46.13 -21.84
N ALA A 27 65.84 -45.49 -22.94
CA ALA A 27 65.27 -44.22 -23.39
C ALA A 27 63.77 -44.35 -23.76
N ALA A 28 63.36 -45.47 -24.37
CA ALA A 28 61.95 -45.74 -24.66
C ALA A 28 61.12 -45.94 -23.38
N GLN A 29 61.66 -46.62 -22.38
CA GLN A 29 61.01 -46.77 -21.09
C GLN A 29 60.88 -45.44 -20.34
N GLU A 30 61.91 -44.61 -20.37
CA GLU A 30 61.89 -43.28 -19.75
C GLU A 30 60.88 -42.37 -20.44
N ARG A 31 60.84 -42.34 -21.78
CA ARG A 31 59.82 -41.64 -22.56
C ARG A 31 58.41 -42.12 -22.24
N ALA A 32 58.21 -43.43 -22.07
CA ALA A 32 56.90 -43.99 -21.71
C ALA A 32 56.47 -43.60 -20.28
N ARG A 33 57.42 -43.51 -19.33
CA ARG A 33 57.15 -43.04 -17.96
C ARG A 33 56.79 -41.55 -17.95
N ALA A 34 57.58 -40.72 -18.62
CA ALA A 34 57.32 -39.28 -18.76
C ALA A 34 55.96 -39.01 -19.43
N ALA A 35 55.60 -39.77 -20.47
CA ALA A 35 54.30 -39.66 -21.12
C ALA A 35 53.13 -40.04 -20.18
N LYS A 36 53.29 -41.09 -19.36
CA LYS A 36 52.27 -41.47 -18.36
C LYS A 36 52.10 -40.42 -17.27
N GLU A 37 53.19 -39.81 -16.82
CA GLU A 37 53.17 -38.76 -15.80
C GLU A 37 52.53 -37.48 -16.33
N SER A 38 52.92 -37.06 -17.54
CA SER A 38 52.27 -35.94 -18.25
C SER A 38 50.77 -36.18 -18.46
N ALA A 39 50.36 -37.40 -18.84
CA ALA A 39 48.96 -37.75 -18.98
C ALA A 39 48.19 -37.73 -17.65
N ARG A 40 48.83 -38.10 -16.53
CA ARG A 40 48.24 -38.01 -15.19
C ARG A 40 48.06 -36.55 -14.76
N ALA A 41 49.09 -35.72 -14.93
CA ALA A 41 49.04 -34.30 -14.63
C ALA A 41 47.95 -33.58 -15.46
N ALA A 42 47.84 -33.89 -16.76
CA ALA A 42 46.79 -33.34 -17.61
C ALA A 42 45.38 -33.75 -17.15
N LYS A 43 45.20 -35.00 -16.71
CA LYS A 43 43.92 -35.49 -16.19
C LYS A 43 43.54 -34.83 -14.86
N GLU A 44 44.53 -34.55 -14.01
CA GLU A 44 44.32 -33.86 -12.73
C GLU A 44 43.98 -32.38 -12.95
N SER A 45 44.70 -31.67 -13.82
CA SER A 45 44.35 -30.31 -14.24
C SER A 45 42.94 -30.24 -14.81
N ALA A 46 42.58 -31.15 -15.72
CA ALA A 46 41.23 -31.19 -16.30
C ALA A 46 40.12 -31.47 -15.24
N ARG A 47 40.44 -32.19 -14.15
CA ARG A 47 39.51 -32.38 -13.04
C ARG A 47 39.36 -31.10 -12.22
N ALA A 48 40.47 -30.44 -11.90
CA ALA A 48 40.46 -29.16 -11.19
C ALA A 48 39.71 -28.08 -11.98
N ASP A 49 39.92 -27.99 -13.30
CA ASP A 49 39.20 -27.05 -14.16
C ASP A 49 37.70 -27.33 -14.18
N LYS A 50 37.31 -28.62 -14.21
CA LYS A 50 35.90 -29.03 -14.16
C LYS A 50 35.25 -28.72 -12.82
N GLU A 51 35.98 -28.86 -11.72
CA GLU A 51 35.50 -28.52 -10.38
C GLU A 51 35.36 -27.01 -10.20
N SER A 52 36.37 -26.24 -10.61
CA SER A 52 36.34 -24.78 -10.64
C SER A 52 35.18 -24.25 -11.49
N ALA A 53 34.96 -24.83 -12.68
CA ALA A 53 33.83 -24.47 -13.54
C ALA A 53 32.47 -24.80 -12.90
N ARG A 54 32.36 -25.89 -12.13
CA ARG A 54 31.15 -26.23 -11.38
C ARG A 54 30.90 -25.24 -10.25
N ALA A 55 31.92 -24.94 -9.45
CA ALA A 55 31.84 -23.97 -8.37
C ALA A 55 31.47 -22.56 -8.89
N ALA A 56 32.06 -22.14 -10.01
CA ALA A 56 31.74 -20.88 -10.66
C ALA A 56 30.27 -20.85 -11.14
N LYS A 57 29.77 -21.95 -11.72
CA LYS A 57 28.37 -22.06 -12.15
C LYS A 57 27.38 -22.03 -10.98
N GLU A 58 27.72 -22.67 -9.87
CA GLU A 58 26.90 -22.67 -8.66
C GLU A 58 26.85 -21.28 -8.01
N SER A 59 28.00 -20.62 -7.87
CA SER A 59 28.10 -19.24 -7.39
C SER A 59 27.30 -18.27 -8.27
N ALA A 60 27.38 -18.41 -9.60
CA ALA A 60 26.60 -17.60 -10.53
C ALA A 60 25.08 -17.80 -10.37
N ARG A 61 24.63 -19.04 -10.14
CA ARG A 61 23.21 -19.34 -9.87
C ARG A 61 22.74 -18.72 -8.55
N ALA A 62 23.52 -18.86 -7.48
CA ALA A 62 23.21 -18.27 -6.19
C ALA A 62 23.14 -16.73 -6.27
N ALA A 63 24.06 -16.10 -7.02
CA ALA A 63 24.04 -14.66 -7.25
C ALA A 63 22.81 -14.20 -8.06
N GLN A 64 22.42 -14.97 -9.07
CA GLN A 64 21.21 -14.71 -9.87
C GLN A 64 19.95 -14.82 -9.01
N GLU A 65 19.85 -15.88 -8.19
CA GLU A 65 18.71 -16.09 -7.30
C GLU A 65 18.61 -14.99 -6.24
N ARG A 66 19.75 -14.55 -5.67
CA ARG A 66 19.78 -13.43 -4.72
C ARG A 66 19.34 -12.12 -5.36
N THR A 67 19.77 -11.86 -6.59
CA THR A 67 19.34 -10.68 -7.36
C THR A 67 17.83 -10.73 -7.63
N ARG A 68 17.32 -11.90 -8.03
CA ARG A 68 15.89 -12.11 -8.26
C ARG A 68 15.08 -11.89 -6.99
N ALA A 69 15.48 -12.51 -5.89
CA ALA A 69 14.81 -12.36 -4.59
C ALA A 69 14.84 -10.90 -4.11
N SER A 70 15.94 -10.19 -4.33
CA SER A 70 16.04 -8.75 -4.02
C SER A 70 15.07 -7.92 -4.85
N ARG A 71 14.95 -8.23 -6.15
CA ARG A 71 14.02 -7.54 -7.05
C ARG A 71 12.57 -7.82 -6.67
N GLU A 72 12.23 -9.08 -6.39
CA GLU A 72 10.89 -9.49 -5.95
C GLU A 72 10.52 -8.84 -4.61
N LYS A 73 11.47 -8.75 -3.67
CA LYS A 73 11.27 -8.04 -2.40
C LYS A 73 11.06 -6.53 -2.62
N HIS A 74 11.84 -5.92 -3.50
CA HIS A 74 11.70 -4.51 -3.83
C HIS A 74 10.35 -4.22 -4.49
N GLU A 75 9.96 -5.01 -5.49
CA GLU A 75 8.65 -4.94 -6.14
C GLU A 75 7.51 -5.12 -5.12
N ARG A 76 7.65 -6.06 -4.20
CA ARG A 76 6.67 -6.28 -3.13
C ARG A 76 6.56 -5.11 -2.16
N LEU A 77 7.60 -4.31 -1.94
CA LEU A 77 7.61 -3.24 -0.94
C LEU A 77 7.32 -1.85 -1.52
N TYR A 78 7.75 -1.62 -2.76
CA TYR A 78 7.72 -0.32 -3.44
C TYR A 78 7.01 -0.36 -4.79
N GLY A 79 6.57 -1.53 -5.25
CA GLY A 79 5.75 -1.65 -6.44
C GLY A 79 4.35 -1.08 -6.21
N PRO A 80 3.60 -0.83 -7.30
CA PRO A 80 2.26 -0.26 -7.22
C PRO A 80 1.33 -1.15 -6.41
N TRP A 81 0.31 -0.53 -5.83
CA TRP A 81 -0.78 -1.25 -5.21
C TRP A 81 -1.74 -1.76 -6.28
N THR A 82 -2.33 -2.92 -6.07
CA THR A 82 -3.65 -3.16 -6.65
C THR A 82 -4.72 -2.49 -5.79
N VAL A 83 -5.86 -2.13 -6.40
CA VAL A 83 -7.01 -1.58 -5.68
C VAL A 83 -7.39 -2.47 -4.49
N ARG A 84 -7.42 -3.79 -4.69
CA ARG A 84 -7.72 -4.75 -3.61
C ARG A 84 -6.75 -4.63 -2.45
N GLU A 85 -5.45 -4.72 -2.73
CA GLU A 85 -4.43 -4.70 -1.68
C GLU A 85 -4.45 -3.40 -0.89
N TYR A 86 -4.67 -2.26 -1.57
CA TYR A 86 -4.76 -0.96 -0.91
C TYR A 86 -5.96 -0.89 0.03
N VAL A 87 -7.15 -1.27 -0.45
CA VAL A 87 -8.39 -1.25 0.36
C VAL A 87 -8.30 -2.21 1.55
N GLU A 88 -7.75 -3.41 1.37
CA GLU A 88 -7.54 -4.37 2.45
C GLU A 88 -6.59 -3.83 3.53
N GLU A 89 -5.51 -3.15 3.12
CA GLU A 89 -4.57 -2.53 4.05
C GLU A 89 -5.22 -1.36 4.79
N CYS A 90 -5.95 -0.47 4.09
CA CYS A 90 -6.71 0.62 4.72
C CYS A 90 -7.73 0.10 5.72
N HIS A 91 -8.49 -0.95 5.37
CA HIS A 91 -9.45 -1.55 6.30
C HIS A 91 -8.78 -2.11 7.57
N THR A 92 -7.60 -2.72 7.41
CA THR A 92 -6.80 -3.21 8.53
C THR A 92 -6.29 -2.08 9.42
N LEU A 93 -6.01 -0.90 8.84
CA LEU A 93 -5.58 0.29 9.56
C LEU A 93 -6.73 0.99 10.28
N ASP A 94 -7.91 1.07 9.65
CA ASP A 94 -9.12 1.63 10.23
C ASP A 94 -9.50 0.93 11.54
N GLY A 95 -9.35 -0.40 11.60
CA GLY A 95 -9.58 -1.18 12.83
C GLY A 95 -8.57 -0.90 13.96
N LYS A 96 -7.48 -0.18 13.69
CA LYS A 96 -6.45 0.20 14.67
C LYS A 96 -6.56 1.66 15.12
N ILE A 97 -7.44 2.45 14.50
CA ILE A 97 -7.66 3.85 14.88
C ILE A 97 -8.08 3.89 16.35
N LYS A 98 -7.39 4.73 17.12
CA LYS A 98 -7.73 4.98 18.52
C LYS A 98 -8.63 6.19 18.60
N VAL A 99 -9.78 6.03 19.24
CA VAL A 99 -10.65 7.13 19.61
C VAL A 99 -10.35 7.47 21.06
N ALA A 100 -10.10 8.74 21.37
CA ALA A 100 -9.97 9.17 22.76
C ALA A 100 -11.31 8.96 23.48
N ALA A 101 -11.31 8.10 24.51
CA ALA A 101 -12.51 7.77 25.30
C ALA A 101 -12.66 8.64 26.56
N GLU A 102 -11.58 9.32 26.98
CA GLU A 102 -11.59 10.22 28.13
C GLU A 102 -11.90 11.64 27.65
N PHE A 103 -13.15 12.06 27.86
CA PHE A 103 -13.69 13.34 27.42
C PHE A 103 -13.42 14.44 28.44
N THR A 104 -12.16 14.81 28.64
CA THR A 104 -11.78 15.91 29.55
C THR A 104 -11.78 17.28 28.87
N LEU A 105 -11.99 17.31 27.56
CA LEU A 105 -12.00 18.51 26.72
C LEU A 105 -13.27 18.50 25.88
N VAL A 106 -14.42 18.69 26.54
CA VAL A 106 -15.61 19.16 25.82
C VAL A 106 -15.25 20.54 25.33
N THR A 107 -15.09 20.70 24.02
CA THR A 107 -15.05 22.03 23.42
C THR A 107 -16.44 22.61 23.61
N GLU A 108 -16.63 23.41 24.68
CA GLU A 108 -17.76 24.31 24.84
C GLU A 108 -17.72 25.33 23.70
N GLY A 109 -18.24 24.92 22.54
CA GLY A 109 -18.57 25.83 21.46
C GLY A 109 -19.87 26.55 21.82
N PRO A 110 -20.00 27.84 21.48
CA PRO A 110 -21.28 28.52 21.66
C PRO A 110 -22.36 27.74 20.91
N VAL A 111 -23.46 27.41 21.61
CA VAL A 111 -24.66 26.84 21.00
C VAL A 111 -25.18 27.86 20.00
N VAL A 112 -24.90 27.64 18.73
CA VAL A 112 -25.35 28.51 17.66
C VAL A 112 -26.84 28.31 17.50
N ASP A 113 -27.63 29.37 17.71
CA ASP A 113 -29.07 29.33 17.45
C ASP A 113 -29.31 28.78 16.03
N PRO A 114 -29.94 27.61 15.91
CA PRO A 114 -30.23 27.01 14.61
C PRO A 114 -31.21 27.85 13.78
N GLY A 115 -31.93 28.82 14.35
CA GLY A 115 -32.89 29.67 13.65
C GLY A 115 -33.87 28.87 12.79
N ASP A 116 -34.11 29.34 11.56
CA ASP A 116 -35.05 28.74 10.60
C ASP A 116 -34.49 27.52 9.83
N ARG A 117 -33.37 26.92 10.27
CA ARG A 117 -32.71 25.84 9.53
C ARG A 117 -33.57 24.58 9.52
N THR A 118 -33.76 24.02 8.33
CA THR A 118 -34.38 22.71 8.15
C THR A 118 -33.53 21.64 8.83
N ARG A 119 -34.11 20.88 9.76
CA ARG A 119 -33.43 19.79 10.46
C ARG A 119 -34.05 18.44 10.08
N PRO A 120 -33.24 17.37 9.93
CA PRO A 120 -33.78 16.04 9.67
C PRO A 120 -34.61 15.57 10.87
N ARG A 121 -35.86 15.14 10.62
CA ARG A 121 -36.77 14.60 11.65
C ARG A 121 -36.61 13.10 11.87
N LEU A 122 -36.05 12.41 10.89
CA LEU A 122 -35.91 10.94 10.86
C LEU A 122 -34.57 10.58 10.22
N ILE A 123 -33.91 9.56 10.77
CA ILE A 123 -32.80 8.87 10.10
C ILE A 123 -33.38 7.57 9.53
N VAL A 124 -33.37 7.45 8.21
CA VAL A 124 -33.96 6.29 7.52
C VAL A 124 -32.86 5.42 6.91
N PRO A 125 -32.92 4.08 7.07
CA PRO A 125 -31.96 3.19 6.42
C PRO A 125 -32.02 3.32 4.90
N TRP A 126 -30.86 3.51 4.26
CA TRP A 126 -30.78 3.52 2.80
C TRP A 126 -30.88 2.10 2.24
N LYS A 127 -32.11 1.67 1.95
CA LYS A 127 -32.39 0.36 1.34
C LYS A 127 -31.68 0.20 0.01
N GLY A 128 -30.96 -0.91 -0.15
CA GLY A 128 -30.22 -1.24 -1.38
C GLY A 128 -28.85 -0.59 -1.53
N PHE A 129 -28.41 0.23 -0.56
CA PHE A 129 -27.09 0.86 -0.59
C PHE A 129 -25.93 -0.16 -0.71
N PRO A 130 -25.88 -1.26 0.07
CA PRO A 130 -24.79 -2.24 -0.06
C PRO A 130 -24.70 -2.89 -1.45
N GLN A 131 -25.85 -3.13 -2.10
CA GLN A 131 -25.91 -3.67 -3.45
C GLN A 131 -25.37 -2.65 -4.46
N LYS A 132 -25.83 -1.40 -4.39
CA LYS A 132 -25.32 -0.31 -5.24
C LYS A 132 -23.82 -0.09 -5.05
N GLN A 133 -23.34 -0.11 -3.81
CA GLN A 133 -21.91 0.01 -3.51
C GLN A 133 -21.12 -1.12 -4.17
N ARG A 134 -21.60 -2.36 -4.10
CA ARG A 134 -20.96 -3.50 -4.76
C ARG A 134 -20.97 -3.38 -6.29
N GLU A 135 -22.08 -2.94 -6.88
CA GLU A 135 -22.18 -2.70 -8.32
C GLU A 135 -21.18 -1.65 -8.79
N ILE A 136 -21.01 -0.57 -8.03
CA ILE A 136 -20.03 0.49 -8.32
C ILE A 136 -18.60 -0.06 -8.16
N LEU A 137 -18.30 -0.75 -7.06
CA LEU A 137 -16.96 -1.31 -6.83
C LEU A 137 -16.58 -2.37 -7.86
N ASN A 138 -17.54 -3.13 -8.39
CA ASN A 138 -17.30 -4.12 -9.46
C ASN A 138 -16.87 -3.47 -10.79
N LYS A 139 -17.11 -2.17 -10.99
CA LYS A 139 -16.62 -1.44 -12.17
C LYS A 139 -15.12 -1.16 -12.10
N LEU A 140 -14.53 -1.17 -10.90
CA LEU A 140 -13.10 -1.02 -10.70
C LEU A 140 -12.47 -2.41 -10.53
N PRO A 141 -11.68 -2.91 -11.51
CA PRO A 141 -11.05 -4.21 -11.40
C PRO A 141 -10.19 -4.29 -10.15
N SER A 142 -10.35 -5.35 -9.34
CA SER A 142 -9.58 -5.55 -8.11
C SER A 142 -8.06 -5.57 -8.35
N ASP A 143 -7.63 -6.02 -9.52
CA ASP A 143 -6.26 -6.16 -9.97
C ASP A 143 -5.74 -4.91 -10.71
N HIS A 144 -6.57 -3.88 -10.87
CA HIS A 144 -6.14 -2.59 -11.39
C HIS A 144 -5.02 -2.03 -10.51
N LYS A 145 -3.91 -1.64 -11.14
CA LYS A 145 -2.74 -1.11 -10.45
C LYS A 145 -2.90 0.39 -10.29
N LEU A 146 -2.94 0.85 -9.04
CA LEU A 146 -2.97 2.26 -8.70
C LEU A 146 -1.64 2.91 -9.11
N PRO A 147 -1.68 4.15 -9.64
CA PRO A 147 -0.48 4.87 -10.01
C PRO A 147 0.42 5.08 -8.78
N PRO A 148 1.75 4.93 -8.91
CA PRO A 148 2.67 5.25 -7.83
C PRO A 148 2.79 6.78 -7.74
N ASP A 149 1.89 7.39 -6.98
CA ASP A 149 1.88 8.83 -6.72
C ASP A 149 1.96 9.14 -5.22
N GLN A 150 1.84 10.43 -4.87
CA GLN A 150 1.91 10.86 -3.47
C GLN A 150 0.66 10.48 -2.64
N ALA A 151 -0.49 10.28 -3.29
CA ALA A 151 -1.75 9.91 -2.62
C ALA A 151 -1.78 8.43 -2.22
N PHE A 152 -1.02 7.58 -2.92
CA PHE A 152 -0.90 6.16 -2.60
C PHE A 152 0.45 5.83 -1.93
N PRO A 153 0.55 5.90 -0.58
CA PRO A 153 1.79 5.61 0.15
C PRO A 153 2.27 4.18 -0.11
N THR A 154 3.59 3.94 -0.17
CA THR A 154 4.11 2.58 -0.44
C THR A 154 3.73 1.61 0.69
N ARG A 155 3.80 0.29 0.43
CA ARG A 155 3.61 -0.74 1.48
C ARG A 155 4.56 -0.52 2.65
N THR A 156 5.77 -0.04 2.38
CA THR A 156 6.73 0.32 3.41
C THR A 156 6.24 1.52 4.22
N ASP A 157 5.72 2.57 3.59
CA ASP A 157 5.21 3.76 4.27
C ASP A 157 3.95 3.48 5.11
N LEU A 158 3.09 2.56 4.65
CA LEU A 158 1.91 2.09 5.38
C LEU A 158 2.23 1.13 6.53
N ARG A 159 3.30 0.32 6.46
CA ARG A 159 3.57 -0.74 7.44
C ARG A 159 4.74 -0.48 8.38
N MET A 160 5.72 0.31 7.96
CA MET A 160 6.79 0.77 8.84
C MET A 160 6.30 2.08 9.47
N SER A 161 6.55 2.28 10.76
CA SER A 161 6.16 3.47 11.56
C SER A 161 6.72 4.81 11.02
N GLY A 162 6.36 5.17 9.79
CA GLY A 162 6.62 6.44 9.14
C GLY A 162 5.60 7.49 9.53
N GLY A 163 5.76 8.69 8.96
CA GLY A 163 4.91 9.84 9.24
C GLY A 163 3.43 9.64 8.88
N PHE A 164 3.12 8.74 7.94
CA PHE A 164 1.74 8.42 7.53
C PHE A 164 1.01 7.63 8.62
N MET A 165 1.51 6.46 9.04
CA MET A 165 0.91 5.71 10.15
C MET A 165 0.86 6.52 11.44
N ARG A 166 1.87 7.35 11.71
CA ARG A 166 1.82 8.24 12.87
C ARG A 166 0.63 9.19 12.81
N ARG A 167 0.38 9.83 11.66
CA ARG A 167 -0.78 10.73 11.45
C ARG A 167 -2.11 9.98 11.49
N MET A 168 -2.21 8.86 10.79
CA MET A 168 -3.42 8.03 10.72
C MET A 168 -3.84 7.40 12.04
N LEU A 169 -2.87 7.01 12.88
CA LEU A 169 -3.12 6.34 14.15
C LEU A 169 -2.94 7.26 15.37
N GLN A 170 -2.82 8.58 15.16
CA GLN A 170 -2.99 9.51 16.28
C GLN A 170 -4.39 9.31 16.87
N PRO A 171 -4.53 9.37 18.21
CA PRO A 171 -5.84 9.41 18.82
C PRO A 171 -6.67 10.54 18.21
N ILE A 172 -7.89 10.22 17.77
CA ILE A 172 -8.84 11.23 17.32
C ILE A 172 -9.37 11.92 18.59
N GLU A 173 -8.89 13.15 18.83
CA GLU A 173 -9.15 13.93 20.05
C GLU A 173 -9.92 15.24 19.76
N SER A 174 -10.02 15.64 18.49
CA SER A 174 -10.72 16.85 18.03
C SER A 174 -11.33 16.66 16.63
N GLU A 175 -12.36 17.44 16.28
CA GLU A 175 -12.90 17.50 14.91
C GLU A 175 -11.79 17.83 13.89
N TYR A 176 -10.83 18.68 14.26
CA TYR A 176 -9.65 18.97 13.45
C TYR A 176 -8.79 17.73 13.19
N SER A 177 -8.44 16.98 14.23
CA SER A 177 -7.67 15.73 14.08
C SER A 177 -8.42 14.68 13.26
N LEU A 178 -9.75 14.63 13.36
CA LEU A 178 -10.61 13.79 12.53
C LEU A 178 -10.57 14.24 11.07
N ALA A 179 -10.71 15.55 10.79
CA ALA A 179 -10.66 16.08 9.44
C ALA A 179 -9.31 15.84 8.75
N MET A 180 -8.20 15.98 9.48
CA MET A 180 -6.85 15.66 8.98
C MET A 180 -6.69 14.17 8.69
N ASN A 181 -7.20 13.30 9.55
CA ASN A 181 -7.20 11.85 9.30
C ASN A 181 -8.00 11.50 8.03
N ARG A 182 -9.18 12.10 7.86
CA ARG A 182 -10.09 11.80 6.76
C ARG A 182 -9.59 12.30 5.41
N GLU A 183 -8.85 13.40 5.40
CA GLU A 183 -8.17 13.89 4.21
C GLU A 183 -7.18 12.86 3.66
N GLU A 184 -6.26 12.40 4.51
CA GLU A 184 -5.20 11.47 4.13
C GLU A 184 -5.75 10.05 3.84
N ALA A 185 -6.82 9.65 4.53
CA ALA A 185 -7.39 8.31 4.41
C ALA A 185 -8.39 8.16 3.25
N VAL A 186 -9.09 9.24 2.90
CA VAL A 186 -10.27 9.18 2.02
C VAL A 186 -10.16 10.23 0.92
N THR A 187 -10.03 11.52 1.26
CA THR A 187 -10.07 12.60 0.27
C THR A 187 -8.95 12.49 -0.76
N ASP A 188 -7.68 12.49 -0.33
CA ASP A 188 -6.53 12.46 -1.25
C ASP A 188 -6.52 11.18 -2.11
N PRO A 189 -6.75 9.97 -1.54
CA PRO A 189 -6.84 8.76 -2.36
C PRO A 189 -8.00 8.76 -3.36
N VAL A 190 -9.15 9.32 -2.98
CA VAL A 190 -10.32 9.41 -3.89
C VAL A 190 -10.04 10.40 -5.01
N GLU A 191 -9.48 11.57 -4.74
CA GLU A 191 -9.12 12.52 -5.80
C GLU A 191 -8.13 11.91 -6.81
N SER A 192 -7.10 11.22 -6.31
CA SER A 192 -6.13 10.55 -7.18
C SER A 192 -6.79 9.43 -8.00
N LEU A 193 -7.64 8.60 -7.38
CA LEU A 193 -8.38 7.57 -8.09
C LEU A 193 -9.30 8.17 -9.17
N MET A 194 -9.99 9.26 -8.87
CA MET A 194 -10.87 9.93 -9.84
C MET A 194 -10.08 10.54 -11.00
N LYS A 195 -8.85 11.01 -10.76
CA LYS A 195 -7.93 11.42 -11.83
C LYS A 195 -7.53 10.24 -12.72
N GLU A 196 -7.16 9.10 -12.14
CA GLU A 196 -6.85 7.87 -12.91
C GLU A 196 -8.05 7.38 -13.73
N VAL A 197 -9.26 7.38 -13.14
CA VAL A 197 -10.51 7.03 -13.85
C VAL A 197 -10.74 7.94 -15.06
N ARG A 198 -10.38 9.23 -14.97
CA ARG A 198 -10.48 10.18 -16.08
C ARG A 198 -9.45 9.93 -17.18
N GLU A 199 -8.22 9.57 -16.79
CA GLU A 199 -7.12 9.30 -17.72
C GLU A 199 -7.29 7.93 -18.42
N ASN A 200 -8.11 7.04 -17.87
CA ASN A 200 -8.41 5.72 -18.40
C ASN A 200 -9.79 5.65 -19.11
N ALA A 201 -9.78 5.56 -20.44
CA ALA A 201 -11.01 5.56 -21.24
C ALA A 201 -12.00 4.43 -20.92
N GLU A 202 -11.52 3.24 -20.54
CA GLU A 202 -12.37 2.10 -20.17
C GLU A 202 -13.07 2.36 -18.82
N LEU A 203 -12.30 2.83 -17.82
CA LEU A 203 -12.86 3.18 -16.51
C LEU A 203 -13.83 4.35 -16.63
N MET A 204 -13.47 5.42 -17.33
CA MET A 204 -14.34 6.56 -17.59
C MET A 204 -15.68 6.13 -18.19
N THR A 205 -15.66 5.25 -19.21
CA THR A 205 -16.88 4.72 -19.84
C THR A 205 -17.70 3.87 -18.86
N SER A 206 -17.05 3.05 -18.03
CA SER A 206 -17.74 2.19 -17.06
C SER A 206 -18.41 2.98 -15.93
N PHE A 207 -17.74 4.02 -15.42
CA PHE A 207 -18.22 4.87 -14.33
C PHE A 207 -19.21 5.92 -14.82
N GLY A 208 -19.11 6.35 -16.08
CA GLY A 208 -19.96 7.39 -16.66
C GLY A 208 -19.70 8.77 -16.04
N ILE A 209 -18.47 9.02 -15.57
CA ILE A 209 -18.07 10.27 -14.93
C ILE A 209 -17.16 11.03 -15.89
N ASP A 210 -17.63 12.20 -16.34
CA ASP A 210 -16.98 13.06 -17.34
C ASP A 210 -16.52 14.41 -16.75
N GLY A 211 -16.34 14.49 -15.43
CA GLY A 211 -16.04 15.72 -14.72
C GLY A 211 -14.99 15.59 -13.61
N ASP A 212 -14.33 16.69 -13.26
CA ASP A 212 -13.27 16.75 -12.26
C ASP A 212 -13.83 16.74 -10.84
N VAL A 213 -13.38 15.77 -10.03
CA VAL A 213 -13.81 15.65 -8.64
C VAL A 213 -12.83 16.40 -7.78
N LYS A 214 -13.34 17.32 -6.97
CA LYS A 214 -12.54 18.11 -6.04
C LYS A 214 -13.21 18.21 -4.70
N PHE A 215 -12.41 18.07 -3.66
CA PHE A 215 -12.78 18.31 -2.28
C PHE A 215 -12.25 19.67 -1.85
N GLU A 216 -13.13 20.48 -1.29
CA GLU A 216 -12.83 21.84 -0.83
C GLU A 216 -13.18 21.95 0.65
N ARG A 217 -12.16 22.20 1.47
CA ARG A 217 -12.34 22.41 2.91
C ARG A 217 -12.64 23.86 3.21
N ASN A 218 -13.64 24.10 4.05
CA ASN A 218 -13.91 25.42 4.60
C ASN A 218 -12.98 25.67 5.78
N VAL A 219 -11.82 26.28 5.52
CA VAL A 219 -10.90 26.69 6.58
C VAL A 219 -11.44 27.95 7.25
N ASN A 220 -12.42 27.79 8.12
CA ASN A 220 -12.84 28.85 9.04
C ASN A 220 -12.10 28.69 10.36
N HIS A 221 -10.85 29.13 10.43
CA HIS A 221 -10.27 29.54 11.71
C HIS A 221 -9.34 30.76 11.57
N SER A 222 -9.52 31.67 12.51
CA SER A 222 -9.04 33.05 12.63
C SER A 222 -7.57 33.33 12.24
N GLY A 223 -7.39 34.41 11.45
CA GLY A 223 -6.23 35.31 11.58
C GLY A 223 -5.12 35.18 10.54
N SER A 224 -5.21 35.90 9.42
CA SER A 224 -4.22 36.89 8.94
C SER A 224 -4.37 37.17 7.45
N THR A 225 -4.35 38.46 7.14
CA THR A 225 -4.40 39.14 5.85
C THR A 225 -3.46 38.58 4.79
N THR A 226 -3.98 38.25 3.61
CA THR A 226 -3.41 38.68 2.32
C THR A 226 -4.51 38.78 1.26
N HIS A 227 -4.55 39.92 0.59
CA HIS A 227 -5.49 40.23 -0.47
C HIS A 227 -5.30 39.32 -1.68
N SER A 228 -6.39 38.70 -2.13
CA SER A 228 -6.52 38.20 -3.50
C SER A 228 -7.97 38.41 -3.92
N HIS A 229 -8.15 39.33 -4.87
CA HIS A 229 -9.44 39.66 -5.46
C HIS A 229 -10.01 38.44 -6.18
N SER A 230 -10.98 37.78 -5.55
CA SER A 230 -12.01 37.02 -6.26
C SER A 230 -13.35 37.46 -5.69
N THR A 231 -14.20 37.98 -6.57
CA THR A 231 -15.57 38.40 -6.29
C THR A 231 -16.45 37.17 -6.15
N GLU A 232 -16.50 36.59 -4.96
CA GLU A 232 -17.63 35.80 -4.45
C GLU A 232 -17.75 36.07 -2.93
N PRO A 233 -18.98 36.03 -2.37
CA PRO A 233 -19.27 36.68 -1.10
C PRO A 233 -18.56 35.99 0.06
N SER A 234 -17.44 36.57 0.48
CA SER A 234 -16.84 36.41 1.80
C SER A 234 -17.91 36.64 2.89
N GLY A 235 -18.09 35.67 3.78
CA GLY A 235 -18.83 35.85 5.04
C GLY A 235 -20.18 35.15 5.17
N LYS A 236 -20.29 33.86 4.79
CA LYS A 236 -21.40 33.00 5.26
C LYS A 236 -20.81 31.76 5.93
N ASN A 237 -21.20 31.55 7.19
CA ASN A 237 -20.92 30.38 8.00
C ASN A 237 -21.05 29.12 7.14
N SER A 238 -19.93 28.46 6.82
CA SER A 238 -20.02 27.21 6.09
C SER A 238 -20.77 26.19 6.95
N ILE A 239 -21.74 25.51 6.34
CA ILE A 239 -22.60 24.50 6.99
C ILE A 239 -21.89 23.14 7.07
N ALA A 240 -20.82 22.96 6.28
CA ALA A 240 -20.04 21.73 6.20
C ALA A 240 -18.55 22.05 6.33
N ASP A 241 -17.80 21.11 6.90
CA ASP A 241 -16.34 21.23 6.99
C ASP A 241 -15.70 21.06 5.62
N GLU A 242 -16.28 20.23 4.76
CA GLU A 242 -15.75 19.88 3.45
C GLU A 242 -16.89 19.65 2.44
N PHE A 243 -16.70 20.12 1.21
CA PHE A 243 -17.59 19.87 0.09
C PHE A 243 -16.86 19.10 -0.99
N CYS A 244 -17.54 18.16 -1.64
CA CYS A 244 -17.06 17.53 -2.86
C CYS A 244 -17.91 18.00 -4.04
N SER A 245 -17.23 18.49 -5.07
CA SER A 245 -17.83 19.02 -6.29
C SER A 245 -17.36 18.24 -7.52
N ILE A 246 -18.23 18.15 -8.52
CA ILE A 246 -17.92 17.62 -9.83
C ILE A 246 -17.97 18.76 -10.84
N LYS A 247 -16.84 19.07 -11.46
CA LYS A 247 -16.75 20.04 -12.55
C LYS A 247 -16.88 19.36 -13.90
N ARG A 248 -18.02 19.53 -14.58
CA ARG A 248 -18.31 18.85 -15.84
C ARG A 248 -17.64 19.55 -17.04
N TYR A 249 -17.21 18.75 -18.02
CA TYR A 249 -16.71 19.26 -19.29
C TYR A 249 -17.73 19.02 -20.43
N PRO A 250 -17.85 19.93 -21.41
CA PRO A 250 -17.08 21.16 -21.61
C PRO A 250 -17.69 22.40 -20.91
N THR A 251 -18.84 22.27 -20.23
CA THR A 251 -19.59 23.40 -19.67
C THR A 251 -18.80 24.19 -18.63
N GLY A 252 -17.90 23.51 -17.89
CA GLY A 252 -17.10 24.12 -16.82
C GLY A 252 -17.90 24.39 -15.55
N GLU A 253 -19.16 23.97 -15.50
CA GLU A 253 -20.06 24.10 -14.35
C GLU A 253 -19.63 23.12 -13.24
N SER A 254 -19.59 23.62 -12.01
CA SER A 254 -19.32 22.82 -10.82
C SER A 254 -20.63 22.53 -10.07
N GLU A 255 -20.88 21.26 -9.78
CA GLU A 255 -22.03 20.77 -9.02
C GLU A 255 -21.55 20.18 -7.69
N ILE A 256 -22.07 20.65 -6.55
CA ILE A 256 -21.78 20.04 -5.24
C ILE A 256 -22.58 18.74 -5.14
N VAL A 257 -21.89 17.63 -4.91
CA VAL A 257 -22.49 16.28 -4.83
C VAL A 257 -22.44 15.69 -3.42
N LEU A 258 -21.57 16.21 -2.56
CA LEU A 258 -21.42 15.76 -1.19
C LEU A 258 -21.00 16.92 -0.28
N ALA A 259 -21.58 16.95 0.91
CA ALA A 259 -21.20 17.85 2.00
C ALA A 259 -20.86 16.97 3.22
N VAL A 260 -19.75 17.26 3.87
CA VAL A 260 -19.21 16.47 4.99
C VAL A 260 -19.12 17.36 6.22
N GLN A 261 -19.68 16.88 7.32
CA GLN A 261 -19.50 17.44 8.66
C GLN A 261 -18.85 16.38 9.53
N TYR A 262 -17.70 16.71 10.09
CA TYR A 262 -16.99 15.90 11.07
C TYR A 262 -17.58 16.19 12.45
N LYS A 263 -17.87 15.11 13.18
CA LYS A 263 -18.35 15.17 14.56
C LYS A 263 -17.65 14.12 15.39
N LEU A 264 -17.31 14.47 16.62
CA LEU A 264 -16.66 13.55 17.54
C LEU A 264 -17.69 12.56 18.09
N PRO A 265 -17.24 11.35 18.49
CA PRO A 265 -18.17 10.32 18.96
C PRO A 265 -19.03 10.70 20.17
N HIS A 266 -18.61 11.67 20.99
CA HIS A 266 -19.40 12.17 22.11
C HIS A 266 -20.47 13.19 21.71
N GLU A 267 -20.29 13.93 20.61
CA GLU A 267 -21.31 14.86 20.09
C GLU A 267 -22.47 14.10 19.43
N LEU A 268 -22.22 12.89 18.93
CA LEU A 268 -23.23 12.02 18.34
C LEU A 268 -23.03 10.56 18.78
N PRO A 269 -23.45 10.20 20.01
CA PRO A 269 -23.24 8.87 20.56
C PRO A 269 -23.87 7.76 19.71
N LEU A 270 -23.19 6.61 19.60
CA LEU A 270 -23.68 5.46 18.81
C LEU A 270 -25.07 4.99 19.27
N ALA A 271 -25.36 5.05 20.57
CA ALA A 271 -26.67 4.71 21.11
C ALA A 271 -27.79 5.61 20.55
N LEU A 272 -27.51 6.90 20.36
CA LEU A 272 -28.46 7.85 19.78
C LEU A 272 -28.69 7.56 18.29
N LEU A 273 -27.62 7.23 17.55
CA LEU A 273 -27.74 6.78 16.15
C LEU A 273 -28.55 5.49 16.01
N VAL A 274 -28.31 4.50 16.88
CA VAL A 274 -29.05 3.23 16.90
C VAL A 274 -30.53 3.46 17.22
N ALA A 275 -30.82 4.31 18.21
CA ALA A 275 -32.20 4.68 18.55
C ALA A 275 -32.88 5.41 17.37
N ALA A 276 -32.20 6.37 16.74
CA ALA A 276 -32.74 7.12 15.61
C ALA A 276 -32.98 6.28 14.35
N LEU A 277 -32.30 5.14 14.20
CA LEU A 277 -32.42 4.22 13.08
C LEU A 277 -33.61 3.26 13.19
N ASP A 278 -34.34 3.26 14.30
CA ASP A 278 -35.56 2.46 14.48
C ASP A 278 -36.70 2.87 13.53
N ASN A 279 -36.56 4.04 12.86
CA ASN A 279 -37.51 4.61 11.91
C ASN A 279 -38.92 4.84 12.51
N THR A 280 -39.01 4.86 13.85
CA THR A 280 -40.22 5.06 14.64
C THR A 280 -40.08 6.22 15.63
N THR A 281 -38.85 6.57 16.00
CA THR A 281 -38.53 7.66 16.90
C THR A 281 -38.21 8.91 16.08
N GLU A 282 -39.09 9.93 16.13
CA GLU A 282 -38.74 11.26 15.63
C GLU A 282 -37.58 11.81 16.45
N LEU A 283 -36.51 12.26 15.78
CA LEU A 283 -35.41 12.96 16.43
C LEU A 283 -35.90 14.32 16.92
N ASN A 284 -36.36 14.38 18.16
CA ASN A 284 -36.64 15.65 18.83
C ASN A 284 -35.33 16.22 19.39
N LEU A 285 -34.60 16.93 18.52
CA LEU A 285 -33.32 17.55 18.86
C LEU A 285 -33.45 18.62 19.96
N ASP A 286 -34.66 19.15 20.19
CA ASP A 286 -34.94 20.19 21.19
C ASP A 286 -35.12 19.61 22.62
N THR A 287 -35.31 18.29 22.76
CA THR A 287 -35.50 17.62 24.08
C THR A 287 -34.54 16.46 24.34
N GLY A 288 -33.79 16.01 23.33
CA GLY A 288 -32.97 14.79 23.41
C GLY A 288 -31.46 14.99 23.52
N ILE A 289 -30.93 16.21 23.33
CA ILE A 289 -29.48 16.44 23.21
C ILE A 289 -28.94 17.48 24.21
N ILE A 290 -29.78 18.40 24.68
CA ILE A 290 -29.37 19.49 25.57
C ILE A 290 -30.45 19.56 26.65
N ASP A 291 -30.10 19.28 27.92
CA ASP A 291 -30.95 19.71 29.03
C ASP A 291 -30.95 21.25 29.04
N GLU A 292 -32.04 21.90 29.47
CA GLU A 292 -32.14 23.36 29.45
C GLU A 292 -31.01 24.07 30.23
N ASP A 293 -30.24 23.32 31.03
CA ASP A 293 -29.16 23.77 31.88
C ASP A 293 -27.74 23.50 31.31
N GLY A 294 -27.59 22.74 30.21
CA GLY A 294 -26.31 22.47 29.55
C GLY A 294 -25.31 21.62 30.36
N GLU A 295 -25.78 20.95 31.41
CA GLU A 295 -24.94 20.26 32.40
C GLU A 295 -24.81 18.75 32.11
N GLU A 296 -25.67 18.17 31.27
CA GLU A 296 -25.65 16.72 31.01
C GLU A 296 -25.82 16.34 29.52
N PHE A 297 -24.70 16.07 28.84
CA PHE A 297 -24.71 15.37 27.55
C PHE A 297 -24.99 13.87 27.77
N GLY A 298 -26.24 13.44 27.63
CA GLY A 298 -26.59 12.02 27.72
C GLY A 298 -28.06 11.70 27.42
N PRO A 299 -28.37 10.49 26.92
CA PRO A 299 -29.73 10.07 26.60
C PRO A 299 -30.50 9.73 27.89
N ASN A 300 -30.83 10.73 28.70
CA ASN A 300 -31.56 10.51 29.95
C ASN A 300 -32.97 9.94 29.73
N ASN A 301 -33.55 10.11 28.53
CA ASN A 301 -34.94 9.73 28.27
C ASN A 301 -35.18 8.76 27.08
N LEU A 302 -34.16 8.38 26.31
CA LEU A 302 -34.35 7.45 25.17
C LEU A 302 -34.24 5.96 25.54
N LEU A 303 -33.68 5.62 26.71
CA LEU A 303 -33.44 4.22 27.12
C LEU A 303 -34.53 3.61 28.01
N LEU A 304 -35.57 4.35 28.37
CA LEU A 304 -36.66 3.82 29.21
C LEU A 304 -37.66 2.92 28.47
N GLN A 305 -37.53 2.72 27.15
CA GLN A 305 -38.52 1.95 26.37
C GLN A 305 -37.99 0.76 25.55
N SER A 306 -36.68 0.50 25.46
CA SER A 306 -36.18 -0.67 24.72
C SER A 306 -35.65 -1.76 25.66
N SER A 307 -36.36 -2.90 25.66
CA SER A 307 -36.03 -4.07 26.47
C SER A 307 -34.65 -4.67 26.12
N PRO A 308 -33.90 -5.21 27.11
CA PRO A 308 -32.54 -5.66 26.91
C PRO A 308 -32.55 -7.12 26.47
N ASN A 309 -32.70 -7.43 25.19
CA ASN A 309 -32.34 -8.75 24.68
C ASN A 309 -32.09 -8.70 23.17
N TYR A 310 -31.02 -9.40 22.78
CA TYR A 310 -30.53 -9.67 21.42
C TYR A 310 -29.51 -8.70 20.84
N PHE A 311 -28.23 -9.01 21.08
CA PHE A 311 -27.24 -9.07 20.00
C PHE A 311 -26.22 -10.19 20.27
N PRO A 312 -25.99 -11.14 19.33
CA PRO A 312 -24.84 -12.03 19.36
C PRO A 312 -23.57 -11.33 18.82
N PRO A 313 -22.37 -11.80 19.20
CA PRO A 313 -21.10 -11.18 18.84
C PRO A 313 -20.74 -11.43 17.36
N TRP A 314 -20.19 -10.40 16.71
CA TRP A 314 -19.55 -10.46 15.40
C TRP A 314 -18.06 -10.78 15.55
#